data_AF-A0A317AS72-F1
#
_entry.id   AF-A0A317AS72-F1
#
_cell.length_a   1.000
_cell.length_b   1.000
_cell.length_c   1.000
_cell.angle_alpha   90.00
_cell.angle_beta   90.00
_cell.angle_gamma   90.00
#
_symmetry.space_group_name_H-M   'P 1'
#
loop_
_entity.id
_entity.type
_entity.pdbx_description
1 polymer ?
#
loop_
_entity_poly.entity_id
_entity_poly.type
_entity_poly.pdbx_seq_one_letter_code
_entity_poly.pdbx_strand_id
1 'polypeptide(L)'
;MTAQANQQNATVLLRDEHDYRAWYSQLQARCVTYNIWEQVNPDGTKLPLMEPFPPELPECADYAPSTGLPAGANPTRLSDLSSAGQRAYKDDLEIYKLKMEQYKTKYARYKTEITNLQHIMILVQSTVAVHLQRTCCPPDGSIRDWIKNLRAHVGITIETEREQARQRYYSALKPPRSANNWDTWLADLDQ
;
A
#
# COMPACT_ATOMS: atom_id res chain seq x y z
N MET A 1 7.40 -36.67 17.50
CA MET A 1 8.55 -35.75 17.30
C MET A 1 9.21 -36.21 16.00
N THR A 2 9.17 -35.53 14.86
CA THR A 2 9.35 -34.11 14.51
C THR A 2 8.96 -33.94 13.04
N ALA A 3 7.97 -33.09 12.69
CA ALA A 3 7.75 -32.67 11.29
C ALA A 3 6.89 -31.39 11.11
N GLN A 4 6.70 -30.54 12.13
CA GLN A 4 5.80 -29.37 12.02
C GLN A 4 6.48 -28.01 12.16
N ALA A 5 7.81 -27.93 12.10
CA ALA A 5 8.53 -26.71 12.45
C ALA A 5 9.05 -25.85 11.27
N ASN A 6 8.69 -26.09 10.01
CA ASN A 6 9.36 -25.38 8.89
C ASN A 6 8.47 -24.75 7.81
N GLN A 7 7.14 -24.70 7.99
CA GLN A 7 6.26 -24.10 6.97
C GLN A 7 5.98 -22.60 7.16
N GLN A 8 6.42 -21.97 8.25
CA GLN A 8 6.01 -20.59 8.56
C GLN A 8 6.79 -19.48 7.84
N ASN A 9 7.88 -19.76 7.12
CA ASN A 9 8.73 -18.72 6.50
C ASN A 9 9.25 -19.04 5.08
N ALA A 10 8.67 -20.00 4.37
CA ALA A 10 9.05 -20.23 2.97
C ALA A 10 8.45 -19.11 2.11
N THR A 11 9.29 -18.18 1.66
CA THR A 11 8.89 -17.17 0.68
C THR A 11 8.63 -17.88 -0.66
N VAL A 12 7.39 -17.87 -1.12
CA VAL A 12 7.01 -18.54 -2.38
C VAL A 12 7.60 -17.75 -3.54
N LEU A 13 8.24 -18.44 -4.48
CA LEU A 13 8.74 -17.84 -5.72
C LEU A 13 7.72 -18.09 -6.82
N LEU A 14 7.19 -17.03 -7.45
CA LEU A 14 6.26 -17.11 -8.57
C LEU A 14 7.00 -17.47 -9.86
N ARG A 15 6.84 -18.71 -10.33
CA ARG A 15 7.39 -19.18 -11.62
C ARG A 15 6.31 -19.38 -12.65
N ASP A 16 5.18 -19.93 -12.23
CA ASP A 16 4.06 -20.30 -13.08
C ASP A 16 2.73 -20.25 -12.31
N GLU A 17 1.68 -20.76 -12.95
CA GLU A 17 0.32 -20.76 -12.42
C GLU A 17 0.13 -21.52 -11.10
N HIS A 18 0.93 -22.56 -10.83
CA HIS A 18 0.81 -23.38 -9.62
C HIS A 18 1.24 -22.59 -8.38
N ASP A 19 2.23 -21.70 -8.54
CA ASP A 19 2.75 -20.86 -7.47
C ASP A 19 1.84 -19.64 -7.20
N TYR A 20 1.06 -19.23 -8.20
CA TYR A 20 0.32 -17.96 -8.18
C TYR A 20 -0.57 -17.81 -6.95
N ARG A 21 -1.37 -18.82 -6.61
CA ARG A 21 -2.31 -18.73 -5.49
C ARG A 21 -1.60 -18.56 -4.15
N ALA A 22 -0.55 -19.34 -3.91
CA ALA A 22 0.21 -19.28 -2.67
C ALA A 22 1.00 -17.96 -2.57
N TRP A 23 1.64 -17.56 -3.67
CA TRP A 23 2.36 -16.30 -3.76
C TRP A 23 1.45 -15.09 -3.54
N TYR A 24 0.29 -15.04 -4.21
CA TYR A 24 -0.67 -13.94 -4.10
C TYR A 24 -1.22 -13.82 -2.68
N SER A 25 -1.50 -14.94 -2.01
CA SER A 25 -1.91 -14.95 -0.60
C SER A 25 -0.84 -14.38 0.32
N GLN A 26 0.44 -14.75 0.13
CA GLN A 26 1.55 -14.18 0.91
C GLN A 26 1.73 -12.68 0.65
N LEU A 27 1.61 -12.25 -0.61
CA LEU A 27 1.68 -10.85 -0.99
C LEU A 27 0.56 -10.05 -0.32
N GLN A 28 -0.68 -10.53 -0.41
CA GLN A 28 -1.84 -9.90 0.21
C GLN A 28 -1.68 -9.80 1.73
N ALA A 29 -1.25 -10.88 2.40
CA ALA A 29 -1.01 -10.87 3.84
C ALA A 29 -0.01 -9.78 4.26
N ARG A 30 1.10 -9.65 3.52
CA ARG A 30 2.10 -8.60 3.79
C ARG A 30 1.54 -7.19 3.52
N CYS A 31 0.78 -7.01 2.44
CA CYS A 31 0.14 -5.73 2.13
C CYS A 31 -0.85 -5.29 3.22
N VAL A 32 -1.58 -6.24 3.81
CA VAL A 32 -2.46 -5.99 4.97
C VAL A 32 -1.65 -5.59 6.19
N THR A 33 -0.53 -6.26 6.47
CA THR A 33 0.39 -5.88 7.57
C THR A 33 0.89 -4.44 7.44
N TYR A 34 1.19 -4.01 6.21
CA TYR A 34 1.63 -2.64 5.92
C TYR A 34 0.48 -1.64 5.74
N ASN A 35 -0.78 -2.07 5.85
CA ASN A 35 -1.98 -1.25 5.64
C ASN A 35 -2.02 -0.54 4.26
N ILE A 36 -1.55 -1.23 3.22
CA ILE A 36 -1.49 -0.72 1.84
C ILE A 36 -2.25 -1.59 0.82
N TRP A 37 -3.00 -2.59 1.30
CA TRP A 37 -3.72 -3.51 0.41
C TRP A 37 -4.62 -2.77 -0.58
N GLU A 38 -5.37 -1.77 -0.15
CA GLU A 38 -6.28 -1.01 -1.01
C GLU A 38 -5.58 -0.33 -2.20
N GLN A 39 -4.33 0.10 -2.00
CA GLN A 39 -3.49 0.75 -3.00
C GLN A 39 -2.89 -0.28 -3.97
N VAL A 40 -2.58 -1.48 -3.47
CA VAL A 40 -1.93 -2.56 -4.23
C VAL A 40 -2.96 -3.45 -4.95
N ASN A 41 -4.18 -3.57 -4.42
CA ASN A 41 -5.24 -4.45 -4.92
C ASN A 41 -5.46 -4.22 -6.43
N PRO A 42 -5.32 -5.24 -7.28
CA PRO A 42 -5.52 -5.11 -8.73
C PRO A 42 -6.94 -4.66 -9.07
N ASP A 43 -7.93 -5.10 -8.29
CA ASP A 43 -9.34 -4.76 -8.53
C ASP A 43 -9.76 -3.48 -7.77
N GLY A 44 -8.83 -2.88 -7.00
CA GLY A 44 -9.06 -1.67 -6.23
C GLY A 44 -9.01 -0.40 -7.06
N THR A 45 -9.65 0.66 -6.57
CA THR A 45 -9.65 2.00 -7.18
C THR A 45 -8.81 3.01 -6.41
N LYS A 46 -8.44 2.72 -5.16
CA LYS A 46 -7.72 3.67 -4.30
C LYS A 46 -6.34 3.96 -4.84
N LEU A 47 -6.04 5.23 -5.13
CA LEU A 47 -4.71 5.64 -5.55
C LEU A 47 -3.78 5.84 -4.34
N PRO A 48 -2.46 5.70 -4.50
CA PRO A 48 -1.51 6.14 -3.50
C PRO A 48 -1.71 7.62 -3.14
N LEU A 49 -1.36 7.97 -1.92
CA LEU A 49 -1.35 9.34 -1.44
C LEU A 49 -0.42 10.18 -2.32
N MET A 50 -0.88 11.38 -2.65
CA MET A 50 -0.05 12.38 -3.31
C MET A 50 0.80 13.11 -2.27
N GLU A 51 1.96 13.59 -2.70
CA GLU A 51 2.79 14.45 -1.86
C GLU A 51 2.00 15.71 -1.47
N PRO A 52 1.82 15.99 -0.17
CA PRO A 52 1.10 17.16 0.26
C PRO A 52 1.89 18.44 -0.05
N PHE A 53 1.17 19.55 -0.25
CA PHE A 53 1.78 20.86 -0.44
C PHE A 53 2.02 21.55 0.90
N PRO A 54 3.19 22.18 1.11
CA PRO A 54 3.46 22.97 2.30
C PRO A 54 2.54 24.21 2.32
N PRO A 55 2.04 24.63 3.50
CA PRO A 55 1.29 25.88 3.60
C PRO A 55 2.20 27.09 3.38
N GLU A 56 1.65 28.14 2.81
CA GLU A 56 2.36 29.41 2.59
C GLU A 56 2.46 30.21 3.89
N LEU A 57 3.62 30.83 4.10
CA LEU A 57 3.87 31.69 5.25
C LEU A 57 3.18 33.05 5.01
N PRO A 58 2.42 33.59 5.98
CA PRO A 58 1.86 34.94 5.85
C PRO A 58 2.95 35.99 5.65
N GLU A 59 2.78 36.88 4.68
CA GLU A 59 3.74 37.95 4.41
C GLU A 59 3.23 39.28 4.99
N CYS A 60 4.10 40.08 5.61
CA CYS A 60 3.69 41.38 6.16
C CYS A 60 3.09 42.31 5.09
N ALA A 61 3.47 42.15 3.82
CA ALA A 61 2.97 42.97 2.71
C ALA A 61 1.45 42.82 2.46
N ASP A 62 0.85 41.71 2.89
CA ASP A 62 -0.58 41.43 2.69
C ASP A 62 -1.49 42.16 3.71
N TYR A 63 -0.89 42.83 4.69
CA TYR A 63 -1.60 43.42 5.82
C TYR A 63 -1.55 44.95 5.82
N ALA A 64 -2.52 45.55 6.52
CA ALA A 64 -2.68 47.00 6.54
C ALA A 64 -1.44 47.73 7.12
N PRO A 65 -0.76 48.59 6.34
CA PRO A 65 0.43 49.32 6.76
C PRO A 65 0.13 50.34 7.87
N SER A 66 1.17 50.69 8.63
CA SER A 66 1.15 51.76 9.62
C SER A 66 1.14 53.13 8.94
N THR A 67 0.51 54.12 9.57
CA THR A 67 0.48 55.51 9.07
C THR A 67 1.86 56.18 9.10
N GLY A 68 2.82 55.62 9.85
CA GLY A 68 4.21 56.08 9.88
C GLY A 68 5.06 55.52 8.74
N LEU A 69 4.53 54.63 7.90
CA LEU A 69 5.26 54.05 6.77
C LEU A 69 5.22 55.03 5.56
N PRO A 70 6.34 55.23 4.83
CA PRO A 70 6.35 56.10 3.65
C PRO A 70 5.34 55.65 2.60
N ALA A 71 4.67 56.60 1.94
CA ALA A 71 3.72 56.31 0.87
C ALA A 71 4.43 55.55 -0.28
N GLY A 72 3.95 54.34 -0.58
CA GLY A 72 4.51 53.46 -1.61
C GLY A 72 5.57 52.45 -1.11
N ALA A 73 5.90 52.45 0.19
CA ALA A 73 6.73 51.41 0.79
C ALA A 73 5.91 50.18 1.21
N ASN A 74 6.42 48.98 0.93
CA ASN A 74 5.78 47.73 1.35
C ASN A 74 6.16 47.37 2.80
N PRO A 75 5.22 46.98 3.65
CA PRO A 75 5.51 46.46 4.98
C PRO A 75 6.40 45.21 4.91
N THR A 76 7.48 45.19 5.68
CA THR A 76 8.37 44.01 5.78
C THR A 76 8.49 43.47 7.19
N ARG A 77 8.06 44.24 8.19
CA ARG A 77 8.14 43.89 9.60
C ARG A 77 6.82 44.19 10.29
N LEU A 78 6.59 43.52 11.41
CA LEU A 78 5.37 43.71 12.21
C LEU A 78 5.16 45.17 12.66
N SER A 79 6.25 45.92 12.92
CA SER A 79 6.20 47.34 13.27
C SER A 79 5.67 48.24 12.15
N ASP A 80 5.80 47.78 10.91
CA ASP A 80 5.38 48.51 9.70
C ASP A 80 3.87 48.39 9.49
N LEU A 81 3.19 47.57 10.30
CA LEU A 81 1.76 47.32 10.24
C LEU A 81 0.99 48.17 11.24
N SER A 82 -0.22 48.55 10.85
CA SER A 82 -1.21 49.14 11.75
C SER A 82 -1.57 48.17 12.90
N SER A 83 -2.13 48.67 14.00
CA SER A 83 -2.58 47.80 15.11
C SER A 83 -3.57 46.72 14.66
N ALA A 84 -4.40 47.00 13.66
CA ALA A 84 -5.31 46.02 13.07
C ALA A 84 -4.55 44.99 12.22
N GLY A 85 -3.62 45.45 11.36
CA GLY A 85 -2.76 44.57 10.56
C GLY A 85 -1.88 43.65 11.41
N GLN A 86 -1.35 44.15 12.54
CA GLN A 86 -0.60 43.35 13.50
C GLN A 86 -1.43 42.24 14.15
N ARG A 87 -2.72 42.48 14.42
CA ARG A 87 -3.62 41.45 14.95
C ARG A 87 -3.92 40.39 13.89
N ALA A 88 -4.32 40.81 12.69
CA ALA A 88 -4.60 39.92 11.57
C ALA A 88 -3.38 39.03 11.22
N TYR A 89 -2.19 39.61 11.12
CA TYR A 89 -0.95 38.85 10.88
C TYR A 89 -0.66 37.82 11.98
N LYS A 90 -0.90 38.17 13.25
CA LYS A 90 -0.72 37.23 14.37
C LYS A 90 -1.74 36.10 14.32
N ASP A 91 -3.00 36.40 14.02
CA ASP A 91 -4.06 35.39 13.90
C ASP A 91 -3.77 34.42 12.74
N ASP A 92 -3.35 34.95 11.59
CA ASP A 92 -2.96 34.12 10.44
C ASP A 92 -1.68 33.31 10.69
N LEU A 93 -0.74 33.83 11.49
CA LEU A 93 0.42 33.06 11.94
C LEU A 93 0.00 31.86 12.81
N GLU A 94 -1.01 32.01 13.67
CA GLU A 94 -1.54 30.88 14.45
C GLU A 94 -2.24 29.86 13.55
N ILE A 95 -3.01 30.32 12.56
CA ILE A 95 -3.63 29.45 11.54
C ILE A 95 -2.55 28.71 10.73
N TYR A 96 -1.49 29.41 10.32
CA TYR A 96 -0.36 28.83 9.60
C TYR A 96 0.32 27.73 10.42
N LYS A 97 0.60 27.96 11.72
CA LYS A 97 1.16 26.93 12.60
C LYS A 97 0.27 25.69 12.64
N LEU A 98 -1.05 25.86 12.78
CA LEU A 98 -1.99 24.74 12.76
C LEU A 98 -1.96 23.99 11.41
N LYS A 99 -1.98 24.71 10.29
CA LYS A 99 -1.86 24.12 8.95
C LYS A 99 -0.53 23.39 8.76
N MET A 100 0.55 23.91 9.33
CA MET A 100 1.87 23.29 9.28
C MET A 100 1.90 21.97 10.05
N GLU A 101 1.27 21.88 11.22
CA GLU A 101 1.15 20.61 11.96
C GLU A 101 0.30 19.58 11.21
N GLN A 102 -0.78 20.02 10.56
CA GLN A 102 -1.56 19.15 9.67
C GLN A 102 -0.74 18.67 8.47
N TYR A 103 0.05 19.56 7.85
CA TYR A 103 0.96 19.23 6.76
C TYR A 103 1.97 18.18 7.19
N LYS A 104 2.66 18.37 8.33
CA LYS A 104 3.62 17.40 8.88
C LYS A 104 2.98 16.02 9.07
N THR A 105 1.76 15.98 9.61
CA THR A 105 1.01 14.73 9.80
C THR A 105 0.69 14.05 8.46
N LYS A 106 0.22 14.81 7.46
CA LYS A 106 -0.07 14.27 6.11
C LYS A 106 1.21 13.79 5.41
N TYR A 107 2.29 14.55 5.51
CA TYR A 107 3.58 14.23 4.91
C TYR A 107 4.19 12.97 5.52
N ALA A 108 4.10 12.81 6.85
CA ALA A 108 4.52 11.59 7.52
C ALA A 108 3.74 10.36 7.03
N ARG A 109 2.41 10.47 6.88
CA ARG A 109 1.57 9.38 6.34
C ARG A 109 1.94 9.06 4.89
N TYR A 110 2.12 10.07 4.05
CA TYR A 110 2.57 9.94 2.67
C TYR A 110 3.90 9.19 2.59
N LYS A 111 4.91 9.61 3.37
CA LYS A 111 6.22 8.94 3.43
C LYS A 111 6.12 7.49 3.85
N THR A 112 5.35 7.20 4.90
CA THR A 112 5.15 5.82 5.36
C THR A 112 4.52 4.96 4.27
N GLU A 113 3.51 5.47 3.55
CA GLU A 113 2.87 4.74 2.46
C GLU A 113 3.83 4.48 1.31
N ILE A 114 4.62 5.47 0.88
CA ILE A 114 5.63 5.30 -0.17
C ILE A 114 6.68 4.26 0.22
N THR A 115 7.20 4.31 1.44
CA THR A 115 8.16 3.30 1.95
C THR A 115 7.54 1.90 1.95
N ASN A 116 6.29 1.76 2.40
CA ASN A 116 5.61 0.48 2.40
C ASN A 116 5.39 -0.06 0.98
N LEU A 117 5.02 0.81 0.03
CA LEU A 117 4.90 0.44 -1.38
C LEU A 117 6.24 -0.02 -1.96
N GLN A 118 7.34 0.69 -1.65
CA GLN A 118 8.69 0.29 -2.06
C GLN A 118 9.08 -1.09 -1.51
N HIS A 119 8.78 -1.37 -0.24
CA HIS A 119 9.02 -2.70 0.33
C HIS A 119 8.26 -3.81 -0.43
N ILE A 120 7.02 -3.55 -0.83
CA ILE A 120 6.25 -4.50 -1.65
C ILE A 120 6.82 -4.63 -3.06
N MET A 121 7.25 -3.52 -3.69
CA MET A 121 7.90 -3.58 -5.00
C MET A 121 9.17 -4.43 -4.98
N ILE A 122 10.04 -4.22 -3.97
CA ILE A 122 11.25 -5.02 -3.76
C ILE A 122 10.89 -6.50 -3.53
N LEU A 123 9.85 -6.76 -2.74
CA LEU A 123 9.37 -8.12 -2.50
C LEU A 123 8.96 -8.79 -3.82
N VAL A 124 8.12 -8.14 -4.63
CA VAL A 124 7.68 -8.68 -5.92
C VAL A 124 8.89 -8.95 -6.82
N GLN A 125 9.84 -8.02 -6.92
CA GLN A 125 11.07 -8.22 -7.68
C GLN A 125 11.95 -9.36 -7.14
N SER A 126 11.95 -9.65 -5.84
CA SER A 126 12.72 -10.76 -5.26
C SER A 126 12.01 -12.11 -5.36
N THR A 127 10.69 -12.12 -5.55
CA THR A 127 9.85 -13.32 -5.47
C THR A 127 9.23 -13.73 -6.80
N VAL A 128 9.36 -12.92 -7.84
CA VAL A 128 8.86 -13.25 -9.19
C VAL A 128 10.02 -13.74 -10.06
N ALA A 129 9.81 -14.76 -10.88
CA ALA A 129 10.84 -15.25 -11.80
C ALA A 129 11.26 -14.16 -12.81
N VAL A 130 12.54 -14.13 -13.18
CA VAL A 130 13.13 -13.07 -14.04
C VAL A 130 12.37 -12.88 -15.36
N HIS A 131 11.90 -13.96 -15.98
CA HIS A 131 11.17 -13.87 -17.24
C HIS A 131 9.82 -13.15 -17.09
N LEU A 132 9.10 -13.38 -15.99
CA LEU A 132 7.86 -12.67 -15.66
C LEU A 132 8.13 -11.22 -15.28
N GLN A 133 9.23 -10.93 -14.58
CA GLN A 133 9.59 -9.54 -14.28
C GLN A 133 9.76 -8.70 -15.55
N ARG A 134 10.45 -9.25 -16.55
CA ARG A 134 10.73 -8.55 -17.82
C ARG A 134 9.46 -8.20 -18.60
N THR A 135 8.42 -9.02 -18.51
CA THR A 135 7.17 -8.82 -19.26
C THR A 135 6.08 -8.15 -18.44
N CYS A 136 6.01 -8.42 -17.14
CA CYS A 136 4.88 -8.02 -16.29
C CYS A 136 5.20 -6.81 -15.40
N CYS A 137 6.47 -6.52 -15.11
CA CYS A 137 6.89 -5.48 -14.16
C CYS A 137 7.64 -4.32 -14.85
N PRO A 138 6.96 -3.49 -15.67
CA PRO A 138 7.58 -2.35 -16.32
C PRO A 138 8.04 -1.29 -15.31
N PRO A 139 9.16 -0.59 -15.54
CA PRO A 139 9.78 0.31 -14.56
C PRO A 139 8.94 1.56 -14.23
N ASP A 140 8.11 1.99 -15.17
CA ASP A 140 7.16 3.11 -15.08
C ASP A 140 5.77 2.68 -14.59
N GLY A 141 5.50 1.37 -14.54
CA GLY A 141 4.24 0.82 -14.07
C GLY A 141 4.09 0.90 -12.56
N SER A 142 2.85 1.05 -12.10
CA SER A 142 2.55 0.93 -10.68
C SER A 142 2.61 -0.53 -10.23
N ILE A 143 2.80 -0.76 -8.92
CA ILE A 143 2.73 -2.11 -8.34
C ILE A 143 1.38 -2.80 -8.62
N ARG A 144 0.30 -2.02 -8.74
CA ARG A 144 -1.02 -2.52 -9.14
C ARG A 144 -0.99 -3.08 -10.56
N ASP A 145 -0.35 -2.36 -11.49
CA ASP A 145 -0.21 -2.81 -12.88
C ASP A 145 0.64 -4.07 -12.96
N TRP A 146 1.71 -4.16 -12.16
CA TRP A 146 2.54 -5.36 -12.08
C TRP A 146 1.72 -6.57 -11.66
N ILE A 147 0.91 -6.44 -10.61
CA ILE A 147 0.07 -7.54 -10.12
C ILE A 147 -1.01 -7.91 -11.14
N LYS A 148 -1.62 -6.94 -11.82
CA LYS A 148 -2.57 -7.20 -12.91
C LYS A 148 -1.93 -7.99 -14.04
N ASN A 149 -0.74 -7.60 -14.47
CA ASN A 149 -0.02 -8.28 -15.54
C ASN A 149 0.38 -9.70 -15.11
N LEU A 150 0.90 -9.88 -13.89
CA LEU A 150 1.21 -11.21 -13.35
C LEU A 150 -0.03 -12.10 -13.29
N ARG A 151 -1.18 -11.56 -12.86
CA ARG A 151 -2.47 -12.27 -12.90
C ARG A 151 -2.89 -12.63 -14.32
N ALA A 152 -2.65 -11.77 -15.30
CA ALA A 152 -3.01 -12.07 -16.69
C ALA A 152 -2.10 -13.15 -17.31
N HIS A 153 -0.82 -13.18 -16.94
CA HIS A 153 0.17 -14.10 -17.51
C HIS A 153 0.21 -15.48 -16.85
N VAL A 154 0.10 -15.54 -15.53
CA VAL A 154 0.22 -16.78 -14.74
C VAL A 154 -0.92 -16.94 -13.74
N GLY A 155 -1.94 -16.09 -13.77
CA GLY A 155 -3.09 -16.26 -12.90
C GLY A 155 -3.92 -17.48 -13.29
N ILE A 156 -4.30 -18.25 -12.29
CA ILE A 156 -5.27 -19.34 -12.44
C ILE A 156 -6.62 -18.71 -12.80
N THR A 157 -7.22 -19.13 -13.91
CA THR A 157 -8.57 -18.69 -14.27
C THR A 157 -9.59 -19.29 -13.32
N ILE A 158 -10.74 -18.64 -13.16
CA ILE A 158 -11.83 -19.13 -12.29
C ILE A 158 -12.25 -20.57 -12.66
N GLU A 159 -12.20 -20.90 -13.95
CA GLU A 159 -12.52 -22.23 -14.48
C GLU A 159 -11.50 -23.27 -14.03
N THR A 160 -10.20 -22.98 -14.16
CA THR A 160 -9.14 -23.85 -13.66
C THR A 160 -9.16 -24.00 -12.14
N GLU A 161 -9.48 -22.93 -11.40
CA GLU A 161 -9.60 -23.02 -9.94
C GLU A 161 -10.80 -23.89 -9.53
N ARG A 162 -11.93 -23.76 -10.23
CA ARG A 162 -13.12 -24.59 -9.98
C ARG A 162 -12.83 -26.07 -10.24
N GLU A 163 -12.11 -26.38 -11.31
CA GLU A 163 -11.74 -27.75 -11.62
C GLU A 163 -10.73 -28.31 -10.60
N GLN A 164 -9.73 -27.53 -10.19
CA GLN A 164 -8.80 -27.94 -9.13
C GLN A 164 -9.52 -28.14 -7.79
N ALA A 165 -10.46 -27.26 -7.42
CA ALA A 165 -11.26 -27.42 -6.21
C ALA A 165 -12.11 -28.69 -6.26
N ARG A 166 -12.73 -28.96 -7.42
CA ARG A 166 -13.47 -30.20 -7.67
C ARG A 166 -12.57 -31.42 -7.57
N GLN A 167 -11.37 -31.39 -8.14
CA GLN A 167 -10.40 -32.49 -8.04
C GLN A 167 -9.93 -32.72 -6.61
N ARG A 168 -9.67 -31.65 -5.84
CA ARG A 168 -9.34 -31.75 -4.41
C ARG A 168 -10.48 -32.40 -3.64
N TYR A 169 -11.73 -31.98 -3.89
CA TYR A 169 -12.91 -32.59 -3.29
C TYR A 169 -13.03 -34.08 -3.64
N TYR A 170 -12.97 -34.45 -4.92
CA TYR A 170 -13.01 -35.85 -5.32
C TYR A 170 -11.83 -36.66 -4.78
N SER A 171 -10.64 -36.07 -4.66
CA SER A 171 -9.48 -36.75 -4.08
C SER A 171 -9.67 -37.02 -2.58
N ALA A 172 -10.30 -36.09 -1.85
CA ALA A 172 -10.63 -36.26 -0.44
C ALA A 172 -11.72 -37.33 -0.25
N LEU A 173 -12.65 -37.46 -1.20
CA LEU A 173 -13.67 -38.52 -1.20
C LEU A 173 -13.15 -39.91 -1.56
N LYS A 174 -11.91 -40.05 -2.05
CA LYS A 174 -11.35 -41.37 -2.36
C LYS A 174 -10.92 -42.05 -1.06
N PRO A 175 -11.48 -43.24 -0.71
CA PRO A 175 -11.09 -43.93 0.50
C PRO A 175 -9.60 -44.30 0.46
N PRO A 176 -8.89 -44.21 1.59
CA PRO A 176 -7.51 -44.63 1.66
C PRO A 176 -7.36 -46.11 1.30
N ARG A 177 -6.32 -46.44 0.53
CA ARG A 177 -6.04 -47.82 0.10
C ARG A 177 -5.79 -48.79 1.27
N SER A 178 -5.40 -48.28 2.44
CA SER A 178 -5.13 -49.06 3.63
C SER A 178 -6.28 -48.93 4.63
N ALA A 179 -6.84 -50.07 5.05
CA ALA A 179 -7.92 -50.15 6.03
C ALA A 179 -7.59 -49.44 7.36
N ASN A 180 -6.31 -49.41 7.76
CA ASN A 180 -5.86 -48.79 9.01
C ASN A 180 -6.04 -47.26 9.06
N ASN A 181 -6.30 -46.61 7.91
CA ASN A 181 -6.48 -45.17 7.81
C ASN A 181 -7.96 -44.78 7.66
N TRP A 182 -8.89 -45.74 7.71
CA TRP A 182 -10.31 -45.51 7.47
C TRP A 182 -10.97 -44.72 8.60
N ASP A 183 -10.67 -45.04 9.86
CA ASP A 183 -11.25 -44.33 11.02
C ASP A 183 -10.85 -42.84 11.02
N THR A 184 -9.60 -42.53 10.66
CA THR A 184 -9.12 -41.14 10.53
C THR A 184 -9.79 -40.41 9.36
N TRP A 185 -9.97 -41.10 8.23
CA TRP A 185 -10.61 -40.55 7.04
C TRP A 185 -12.12 -40.28 7.24
N LEU A 186 -12.81 -41.17 7.95
CA LEU A 186 -14.22 -40.98 8.31
C LEU A 186 -14.40 -39.83 9.30
N ALA A 187 -13.50 -39.71 10.29
CA ALA A 187 -13.54 -38.61 11.26
C ALA A 187 -13.31 -37.22 10.60
N ASP A 188 -12.46 -37.14 9.57
CA ASP A 188 -12.22 -35.91 8.80
C ASP A 188 -13.40 -35.56 7.85
N LEU A 189 -14.28 -36.50 7.52
CA LEU A 189 -15.47 -36.29 6.67
C LEU A 189 -16.72 -35.85 7.46
N ASP A 190 -16.79 -36.18 8.74
CA ASP A 190 -17.93 -35.87 9.63
C ASP A 190 -17.84 -34.46 10.29
N GLN A 191 -16.83 -33.65 9.96
CA GLN A 191 -16.67 -32.25 10.39
C GLN A 191 -17.12 -31.24 9.33
#